data_AF-A0A2S8G0I3-F1
#
_entry.id   AF-A0A2S8G0I3-F1
#
_cell.length_a   1.000
_cell.length_b   1.000
_cell.length_c   1.000
_cell.angle_alpha   90.00
_cell.angle_beta   90.00
_cell.angle_gamma   90.00
#
_symmetry.space_group_name_H-M   'P 1'
#
loop_
_entity.id
_entity.type
_entity.pdbx_description
1 polymer ?
#
loop_
_entity_poly.entity_id
_entity_poly.type
_entity_poly.pdbx_seq_one_letter_code
_entity_poly.pdbx_strand_id
1 'polypeptide(L)'
;MGRTFVTIDQEHGFWVNDSFLELALRLLLLHLEHSPGDDAPCHAIRKKWHLASTGFFNGHVPDALDFAVSTEEGRAATLKAMRSLVNGLNDSPELLSKDVLNLLWQDQYCEWGKDVETRMLLEVVHAMIGLVEGGISTTAMTSDGLPRPPHKRLTP
;
A
#
# COMPACT_ATOMS: atom_id res chain seq x y z
N MET A 1 3.90 -0.62 16.41
CA MET A 1 3.11 -0.45 15.18
C MET A 1 2.29 -1.71 14.98
N GLY A 2 0.99 -1.56 14.73
CA GLY A 2 0.09 -2.66 14.47
C GLY A 2 0.33 -3.30 13.10
N ARG A 3 -0.53 -4.27 12.79
CA ARG A 3 -0.60 -4.90 11.49
C ARG A 3 -2.05 -4.98 11.06
N THR A 4 -2.26 -4.86 9.76
CA THR A 4 -3.56 -5.01 9.10
C THR A 4 -3.52 -6.23 8.21
N PHE A 5 -4.58 -7.04 8.25
CA PHE A 5 -4.75 -8.14 7.31
C PHE A 5 -5.52 -7.61 6.11
N VAL A 6 -4.84 -7.43 4.98
CA VAL A 6 -5.43 -6.92 3.75
C VAL A 6 -6.07 -8.08 3.00
N THR A 7 -7.34 -7.95 2.66
CA THR A 7 -8.15 -8.99 2.01
C THR A 7 -9.25 -8.35 1.17
N ILE A 8 -9.72 -9.07 0.15
CA ILE A 8 -10.86 -8.68 -0.71
C ILE A 8 -12.07 -9.57 -0.44
N ASP A 9 -11.85 -10.84 -0.09
CA ASP A 9 -12.87 -11.88 0.07
C ASP A 9 -13.08 -12.33 1.53
N GLN A 10 -12.40 -11.67 2.48
CA GLN A 10 -12.38 -11.98 3.92
C GLN A 10 -11.63 -13.26 4.31
N GLU A 11 -11.09 -14.01 3.35
CA GLU A 11 -10.40 -15.28 3.59
C GLU A 11 -8.92 -15.19 3.22
N HIS A 12 -8.65 -14.80 1.97
CA HIS A 12 -7.32 -14.75 1.40
C HIS A 12 -6.76 -13.33 1.48
N GLY A 13 -5.48 -13.25 1.82
CA GLY A 13 -4.86 -11.97 2.11
C GLY A 13 -3.46 -12.10 2.68
N PHE A 14 -2.95 -10.98 3.16
CA PHE A 14 -1.64 -10.90 3.77
C PHE A 14 -1.63 -9.91 4.93
N TRP A 15 -0.82 -10.21 5.94
CA TRP A 15 -0.53 -9.24 7.00
C TRP A 15 0.44 -8.19 6.48
N VAL A 16 0.22 -6.93 6.82
CA VAL A 16 1.14 -5.83 6.53
C VAL A 16 1.24 -4.90 7.73
N ASN A 17 2.43 -4.34 7.96
CA ASN A 17 2.63 -3.28 8.93
C ASN A 17 1.82 -2.03 8.55
N ASP A 18 1.09 -1.47 9.51
CA ASP A 18 0.15 -0.37 9.26
C ASP A 18 0.83 0.83 8.60
N SER A 19 2.00 1.24 9.07
CA SER A 19 2.71 2.42 8.53
C SER A 19 3.16 2.21 7.09
N PHE A 20 3.52 0.98 6.70
CA PHE A 20 3.84 0.66 5.32
C PHE A 20 2.60 0.62 4.43
N LEU A 21 1.48 0.14 4.94
CA LEU A 21 0.20 0.16 4.23
C LEU A 21 -0.29 1.61 4.04
N GLU A 22 -0.26 2.43 5.07
CA GLU A 22 -0.60 3.85 5.00
C GLU A 22 0.30 4.58 3.99
N LEU A 23 1.61 4.31 3.98
CA LEU A 23 2.53 4.89 3.00
C LEU A 23 2.26 4.40 1.58
N ALA A 24 2.02 3.10 1.37
CA ALA A 24 1.66 2.57 0.07
C ALA A 24 0.37 3.25 -0.46
N LEU A 25 -0.67 3.36 0.38
CA LEU A 25 -1.91 4.04 0.03
C LEU A 25 -1.69 5.53 -0.29
N ARG A 26 -0.84 6.22 0.49
CA ARG A 26 -0.51 7.63 0.25
C ARG A 26 0.18 7.83 -1.10
N LEU A 27 1.15 6.98 -1.43
CA LEU A 27 1.84 7.03 -2.71
C LEU A 27 0.91 6.66 -3.88
N LEU A 28 0.04 5.66 -3.71
CA LEU A 28 -0.95 5.27 -4.71
C LEU A 28 -1.88 6.43 -5.12
N LEU A 29 -2.18 7.38 -4.22
CA LEU A 29 -2.95 8.59 -4.58
C LEU A 29 -2.31 9.39 -5.70
N LEU A 30 -0.97 9.41 -5.77
CA LEU A 30 -0.20 10.14 -6.78
C LEU A 30 -0.24 9.44 -8.15
N HIS A 31 -0.48 8.13 -8.15
CA HIS A 31 -0.54 7.30 -9.36
C HIS A 31 -1.96 7.02 -9.85
N LEU A 32 -2.99 7.41 -9.07
CA LEU A 32 -4.38 7.38 -9.49
C LEU A 32 -4.63 8.48 -10.52
N GLU A 33 -4.73 8.08 -11.79
CA GLU A 33 -5.08 9.00 -12.86
C GLU A 33 -6.42 9.69 -12.60
N HIS A 34 -6.49 10.96 -12.99
CA HIS A 34 -7.73 11.72 -12.94
C HIS A 34 -8.54 11.42 -14.20
N SER A 35 -9.74 10.88 -14.03
CA SER A 35 -10.71 10.79 -15.12
C SER A 35 -11.59 12.05 -15.10
N PRO A 36 -11.83 12.72 -16.24
CA PRO A 36 -12.74 13.85 -16.29
C PRO A 36 -14.18 13.36 -16.08
N GLY A 37 -14.71 13.57 -14.88
CA GLY A 37 -16.09 13.27 -14.50
C GLY A 37 -16.21 12.96 -13.01
N ASP A 38 -17.06 13.70 -12.30
CA ASP A 38 -17.19 13.60 -10.83
C ASP A 38 -17.63 12.21 -10.34
N ASP A 39 -18.26 11.41 -11.21
CA ASP A 39 -18.73 10.06 -10.93
C ASP A 39 -17.71 8.95 -11.23
N ALA A 40 -16.49 9.29 -11.67
CA ALA A 40 -15.49 8.27 -11.99
C ALA A 40 -15.04 7.52 -10.71
N PRO A 41 -14.95 6.17 -10.74
CA PRO A 41 -14.54 5.37 -9.58
C PRO A 41 -13.26 5.83 -8.90
N CYS A 42 -12.32 6.41 -9.66
CA CYS A 42 -11.07 6.96 -9.15
C CYS A 42 -11.27 8.03 -8.07
N HIS A 43 -12.36 8.81 -8.09
CA HIS A 43 -12.62 9.83 -7.07
C HIS A 43 -12.97 9.21 -5.72
N ALA A 44 -13.84 8.21 -5.71
CA ALA A 44 -14.22 7.50 -4.50
C ALA A 44 -13.05 6.71 -3.90
N ILE A 45 -12.26 6.04 -4.76
CA ILE A 45 -11.03 5.33 -4.36
C ILE A 45 -10.05 6.32 -3.74
N ARG A 46 -9.75 7.43 -4.42
CA ARG A 46 -8.84 8.48 -3.94
C ARG A 46 -9.26 9.00 -2.56
N LYS A 47 -10.55 9.26 -2.36
CA LYS A 47 -11.08 9.74 -1.07
C LYS A 47 -10.87 8.72 0.05
N LYS A 48 -11.16 7.44 -0.20
CA LYS A 48 -10.99 6.36 0.80
C LYS A 48 -9.52 6.14 1.14
N TRP A 49 -8.65 6.03 0.14
CA TRP A 49 -7.21 5.87 0.35
C TRP A 49 -6.57 7.10 1.00
N HIS A 50 -7.04 8.30 0.71
CA HIS A 50 -6.59 9.50 1.39
C HIS A 50 -6.90 9.44 2.88
N LEU A 51 -8.14 9.07 3.24
CA LEU A 51 -8.53 8.89 4.63
C LEU A 51 -7.75 7.76 5.30
N ALA A 52 -7.62 6.60 4.65
CA ALA A 52 -6.91 5.44 5.19
C ALA A 52 -5.41 5.69 5.39
N SER A 53 -4.84 6.66 4.67
CA SER A 53 -3.42 7.00 4.74
C SER A 53 -3.13 8.24 5.56
N THR A 54 -3.97 8.67 6.50
CA THR A 54 -3.70 9.87 7.32
C THR A 54 -2.72 9.67 8.48
N GLY A 55 -2.19 8.46 8.71
CA GLY A 55 -1.19 8.22 9.76
C GLY A 55 -1.78 8.05 11.17
N PHE A 56 -3.05 7.63 11.26
CA PHE A 56 -3.80 7.53 12.53
C PHE A 56 -4.18 6.09 12.90
N PHE A 57 -3.99 5.12 12.01
CA PHE A 57 -4.49 3.78 12.24
C PHE A 57 -3.44 2.88 12.92
N ASN A 58 -3.86 2.18 13.96
CA ASN A 58 -3.03 1.22 14.67
C ASN A 58 -3.85 -0.05 14.96
N GLY A 59 -3.47 -1.15 14.32
CA GLY A 59 -4.12 -2.45 14.41
C GLY A 59 -5.22 -2.69 13.38
N HIS A 60 -5.61 -1.67 12.60
CA HIS A 60 -6.55 -1.81 11.48
C HIS A 60 -6.58 -0.54 10.60
N VAL A 61 -5.95 -0.61 9.42
CA VAL A 61 -6.04 0.41 8.36
C VAL A 61 -7.20 0.04 7.44
N PRO A 62 -8.19 0.92 7.21
CA PRO A 62 -9.30 0.65 6.30
C PRO A 62 -8.87 0.85 4.84
N ASP A 63 -8.07 -0.08 4.29
CA ASP A 63 -7.43 0.03 2.97
C ASP A 63 -8.42 0.12 1.80
N ALA A 64 -9.66 -0.35 2.01
CA ALA A 64 -10.76 -0.28 1.05
C ALA A 64 -10.44 -0.88 -0.33
N LEU A 65 -9.56 -1.88 -0.37
CA LEU A 65 -9.18 -2.55 -1.61
C LEU A 65 -10.36 -3.37 -2.18
N ASP A 66 -11.15 -3.98 -1.31
CA ASP A 66 -12.42 -4.64 -1.64
C ASP A 66 -13.38 -3.72 -2.41
N PHE A 67 -13.53 -2.48 -1.93
CA PHE A 67 -14.31 -1.45 -2.59
C PHE A 67 -13.67 -1.04 -3.92
N ALA A 68 -12.37 -0.79 -3.92
CA ALA A 68 -11.65 -0.27 -5.09
C ALA A 68 -11.71 -1.22 -6.30
N VAL A 69 -11.81 -2.52 -6.05
CA VAL A 69 -11.84 -3.57 -7.09
C VAL A 69 -13.22 -4.20 -7.30
N SER A 70 -14.26 -3.65 -6.67
CA SER A 70 -15.64 -4.15 -6.77
C SER A 70 -16.27 -4.00 -8.16
N THR A 71 -15.69 -3.17 -9.03
CA THR A 71 -16.10 -2.94 -10.42
C THR A 71 -14.93 -3.18 -11.35
N GLU A 72 -15.18 -3.53 -12.61
CA GLU A 72 -14.10 -3.77 -13.58
C GLU A 72 -13.29 -2.49 -13.83
N GLU A 73 -13.97 -1.34 -13.92
CA GLU A 73 -13.33 -0.03 -14.07
C GLU A 73 -12.48 0.34 -12.85
N GLY A 74 -12.99 0.12 -11.64
CA GLY A 74 -12.25 0.34 -10.40
C GLY A 74 -11.04 -0.57 -10.29
N ARG A 75 -11.20 -1.85 -10.62
CA ARG A 75 -10.11 -2.85 -10.65
C ARG A 75 -9.02 -2.46 -11.64
N ALA A 76 -9.39 -2.06 -12.87
CA ALA A 76 -8.45 -1.62 -13.89
C ALA A 76 -7.68 -0.36 -13.46
N ALA A 77 -8.37 0.64 -12.90
CA ALA A 77 -7.75 1.86 -12.38
C ALA A 77 -6.79 1.58 -11.22
N THR A 78 -7.20 0.70 -10.29
CA THR A 78 -6.40 0.26 -9.14
C THR A 78 -5.12 -0.44 -9.57
N LEU A 79 -5.23 -1.44 -10.45
CA LEU A 79 -4.06 -2.16 -10.99
C LEU A 79 -3.13 -1.23 -11.78
N LYS A 80 -3.68 -0.28 -12.55
CA LYS A 80 -2.88 0.71 -13.27
C LYS A 80 -2.08 1.59 -12.32
N ALA A 81 -2.70 2.10 -11.26
CA ALA A 81 -2.03 2.91 -10.24
C ALA A 81 -0.94 2.10 -9.51
N MET A 82 -1.21 0.86 -9.13
CA MET A 82 -0.23 -0.02 -8.48
C MET A 82 0.98 -0.31 -9.36
N ARG A 83 0.75 -0.63 -10.64
CA ARG A 83 1.85 -0.88 -11.60
C ARG A 83 2.64 0.39 -11.89
N SER A 84 1.99 1.55 -11.97
CA SER A 84 2.66 2.84 -12.10
C SER A 84 3.53 3.15 -10.88
N LEU A 85 3.04 2.85 -9.67
CA LEU A 85 3.82 2.99 -8.44
C LEU A 85 5.02 2.04 -8.41
N VAL A 86 4.85 0.78 -8.79
CA VAL A 86 5.98 -0.17 -8.91
C VAL A 86 7.07 0.37 -9.83
N ASN A 87 6.70 0.93 -10.99
CA ASN A 87 7.67 1.53 -11.89
C ASN A 87 8.37 2.73 -11.24
N GLY A 88 7.62 3.64 -10.61
CA GLY A 88 8.20 4.78 -9.90
C GLY A 88 9.16 4.37 -8.77
N LEU A 89 8.84 3.31 -8.03
CA LEU A 89 9.70 2.76 -6.98
C LEU A 89 10.94 2.09 -7.56
N ASN A 90 10.85 1.37 -8.68
CA ASN A 90 12.02 0.78 -9.34
C ASN A 90 13.00 1.84 -9.86
N ASP A 91 12.50 3.01 -10.26
CA ASP A 91 13.31 4.14 -10.70
C ASP A 91 13.81 5.02 -9.52
N SER A 92 13.36 4.74 -8.29
CA SER A 92 13.74 5.48 -7.09
C SER A 92 15.07 4.98 -6.51
N PRO A 93 15.76 5.79 -5.68
CA PRO A 93 16.91 5.33 -4.90
C PRO A 93 16.58 4.12 -4.03
N GLU A 94 17.60 3.34 -3.63
CA GLU A 94 17.41 2.16 -2.74
C GLU A 94 16.81 2.54 -1.37
N LEU A 95 17.10 3.76 -0.90
CA LEU A 95 16.58 4.33 0.33
C LEU A 95 15.77 5.59 0.03
N LEU A 96 14.51 5.60 0.46
CA LEU A 96 13.66 6.77 0.45
C LEU A 96 13.97 7.62 1.68
N SER A 97 14.30 8.88 1.43
CA SER A 97 14.61 9.85 2.49
C SER A 97 13.41 10.03 3.42
N LYS A 98 13.63 9.83 4.72
CA LYS A 98 12.60 10.07 5.74
C LYS A 98 12.08 11.50 5.72
N ASP A 99 12.95 12.47 5.43
CA ASP A 99 12.60 13.88 5.43
C ASP A 99 11.60 14.17 4.30
N VAL A 100 11.83 13.58 3.12
CA VAL A 100 10.89 13.65 1.99
C VAL A 100 9.59 12.92 2.29
N LEU A 101 9.66 11.72 2.88
CA LEU A 101 8.46 10.96 3.24
C LEU A 101 7.58 11.71 4.24
N ASN A 102 8.18 12.36 5.24
CA ASN A 102 7.46 13.15 6.24
C ASN A 102 6.71 14.35 5.63
N LEU A 103 7.18 14.90 4.48
CA LEU A 103 6.45 15.96 3.77
C LEU A 103 5.08 15.50 3.25
N LEU A 104 4.87 14.20 3.03
CA LEU A 104 3.62 13.66 2.51
C LEU A 104 2.45 13.78 3.51
N TRP A 105 2.74 13.95 4.80
CA TRP A 105 1.76 14.01 5.89
C TRP A 105 1.65 15.38 6.59
N GLN A 106 2.48 16.37 6.22
CA GLN A 106 2.54 17.65 6.92
C GLN A 106 2.73 17.44 8.45
N ASP A 107 2.00 18.18 9.30
CA ASP A 107 2.06 18.09 10.76
C ASP A 107 1.35 16.83 11.35
N GLN A 108 0.93 15.87 10.53
CA GLN A 108 0.16 14.71 11.01
C GLN A 108 1.08 13.57 11.47
N TYR A 109 1.15 13.40 12.80
CA TYR A 109 1.39 12.23 13.69
C TYR A 109 2.35 11.07 13.32
N CYS A 110 2.65 10.76 12.06
CA CYS A 110 3.53 9.65 11.69
C CYS A 110 4.87 10.17 11.16
N GLU A 111 5.85 10.30 12.06
CA GLU A 111 7.22 10.66 11.66
C GLU A 111 8.04 9.39 11.39
N TRP A 112 8.55 9.27 10.17
CA TRP A 112 9.55 8.27 9.84
C TRP A 112 10.87 8.64 10.53
N GLY A 113 11.29 7.84 11.51
CA GLY A 113 12.52 8.08 12.26
C GLY A 113 13.82 7.78 11.47
N LYS A 114 13.70 7.02 10.38
CA LYS A 114 14.81 6.57 9.52
C LYS A 114 14.36 6.46 8.07
N ASP A 115 15.33 6.49 7.16
CA ASP A 115 15.08 6.21 5.75
C ASP A 115 14.48 4.82 5.56
N VAL A 116 13.65 4.70 4.53
CA VAL A 116 12.88 3.49 4.23
C VAL A 116 13.49 2.80 3.01
N GLU A 117 13.77 1.51 3.13
CA GLU A 117 14.22 0.73 1.99
C GLU A 117 13.09 0.60 0.96
N THR A 118 13.34 1.05 -0.27
CA THR A 118 12.37 1.03 -1.38
C THR A 118 11.82 -0.37 -1.63
N ARG A 119 12.66 -1.41 -1.46
CA ARG A 119 12.22 -2.81 -1.58
C ARG A 119 11.08 -3.19 -0.63
N MET A 120 11.01 -2.59 0.55
CA MET A 120 9.96 -2.88 1.52
C MET A 120 8.59 -2.41 1.01
N LEU A 121 8.54 -1.27 0.33
CA LEU A 121 7.32 -0.81 -0.33
C LEU A 121 6.99 -1.65 -1.56
N LEU A 122 7.99 -2.04 -2.35
CA LEU A 122 7.79 -2.94 -3.49
C LEU A 122 7.15 -4.27 -3.04
N GLU A 123 7.62 -4.88 -1.95
CA GLU A 123 7.02 -6.10 -1.38
C GLU A 123 5.52 -5.92 -1.07
N VAL A 124 5.14 -4.79 -0.45
CA VAL A 124 3.75 -4.48 -0.11
C VAL A 124 2.91 -4.30 -1.36
N VAL A 125 3.35 -3.47 -2.32
CA VAL A 125 2.58 -3.18 -3.53
C VAL A 125 2.46 -4.42 -4.42
N HIS A 126 3.50 -5.25 -4.52
CA HIS A 126 3.42 -6.53 -5.23
C HIS A 126 2.43 -7.49 -4.58
N ALA A 127 2.36 -7.56 -3.24
CA ALA A 127 1.36 -8.36 -2.56
C ALA A 127 -0.06 -7.85 -2.80
N MET A 128 -0.27 -6.53 -2.84
CA MET A 128 -1.56 -5.93 -3.23
C MET A 128 -1.95 -6.32 -4.66
N ILE A 129 -1.03 -6.23 -5.63
CA ILE A 129 -1.27 -6.65 -7.02
C ILE A 129 -1.64 -8.15 -7.05
N GLY A 130 -0.83 -8.99 -6.40
CA GLY A 130 -1.07 -10.42 -6.32
C GLY A 130 -2.44 -10.74 -5.72
N LEU A 131 -2.89 -9.99 -4.72
CA LEU A 131 -4.20 -10.16 -4.12
C LEU A 131 -5.32 -9.83 -5.12
N VAL A 132 -5.22 -8.70 -5.84
CA VAL A 132 -6.22 -8.27 -6.84
C VAL A 132 -6.26 -9.20 -8.07
N GLU A 133 -5.13 -9.82 -8.39
CA GLU A 133 -4.99 -10.80 -9.49
C GLU A 133 -5.34 -12.23 -9.07
N GLY A 134 -5.65 -12.47 -7.79
CA GLY A 134 -5.99 -13.80 -7.27
C GLY A 134 -4.80 -14.74 -7.08
N GLY A 135 -3.58 -14.21 -7.05
CA GLY A 135 -2.34 -14.95 -6.84
C GLY A 135 -1.96 -15.16 -5.36
N ILE A 136 -2.69 -14.57 -4.42
CA ILE A 136 -2.48 -14.77 -2.97
C ILE A 136 -3.43 -15.84 -2.45
N SER A 137 -2.87 -16.91 -1.88
CA SER A 137 -3.62 -18.01 -1.25
C SER A 137 -3.40 -18.11 0.26
N THR A 138 -2.64 -17.19 0.85
CA THR A 138 -2.42 -17.16 2.31
C THR A 138 -3.65 -16.61 3.03
N THR A 139 -3.83 -17.03 4.26
CA THR A 139 -4.89 -16.59 5.17
C THR A 139 -4.31 -15.83 6.35
N ALA A 140 -5.16 -15.29 7.22
CA ALA A 140 -4.73 -14.60 8.44
C ALA A 140 -3.87 -15.47 9.37
N MET A 141 -4.00 -16.80 9.27
CA MET A 141 -3.23 -17.76 10.08
C MET A 141 -1.89 -18.17 9.44
N THR A 142 -1.75 -18.02 8.12
CA THR A 142 -0.62 -18.56 7.35
C THR A 142 0.28 -17.49 6.72
N SER A 143 -0.11 -16.22 6.78
CA SER A 143 0.70 -15.11 6.25
C SER A 143 1.80 -14.69 7.24
N ASP A 144 3.05 -14.69 6.77
CA ASP A 144 4.24 -14.30 7.55
C ASP A 144 4.37 -12.78 7.82
N GLY A 145 3.52 -11.97 7.20
CA GLY A 145 3.55 -10.51 7.31
C GLY A 145 4.56 -9.80 6.42
N LEU A 146 4.25 -8.55 6.07
CA LEU A 146 5.04 -7.67 5.21
C LEU A 146 5.27 -6.28 5.84
N PRO A 147 6.32 -5.54 5.44
CA PRO A 147 7.47 -6.04 4.68
C PRO A 147 8.28 -7.02 5.52
N ARG A 148 8.99 -7.94 4.86
CA ARG A 148 9.84 -8.90 5.57
C ARG A 148 11.11 -8.19 6.03
N PRO A 149 11.54 -8.40 7.30
CA PRO A 149 12.82 -7.87 7.72
C PRO A 149 13.92 -8.39 6.78
N PRO A 150 14.95 -7.59 6.48
CA PRO A 150 16.05 -8.06 5.67
C PRO A 150 16.56 -9.37 6.25
N HIS A 151 16.61 -10.42 5.44
CA HIS A 151 17.33 -11.63 5.83
C HIS A 151 18.73 -11.16 6.22
N LYS A 152 19.09 -11.29 7.51
CA LYS A 152 20.48 -11.12 7.93
C LYS A 152 21.26 -12.00 6.97
N ARG A 153 22.12 -11.40 6.13
CA ARG A 153 23.10 -12.18 5.38
C ARG A 153 23.78 -13.05 6.43
N LEU A 154 23.61 -14.36 6.34
CA LEU A 154 24.51 -15.27 7.01
C LEU A 154 25.86 -14.95 6.37
N THR A 155 26.66 -14.14 7.06
CA THR A 155 28.07 -13.96 6.70
C THR A 155 28.69 -15.35 6.75
N PRO A 156 29.47 -15.74 5.72
CA PRO A 156 30.17 -17.02 5.71
C PRO A 156 31.12 -17.15 6.91
#